data_AF-A0A956GZA9-F1
#
_entry.id   AF-A0A956GZA9-F1
#
_cell.length_a   1.000
_cell.length_b   1.000
_cell.length_c   1.000
_cell.angle_alpha   90.00
_cell.angle_beta   90.00
_cell.angle_gamma   90.00
#
_symmetry.space_group_name_H-M   'P 1'
#
loop_
_entity.id
_entity.type
_entity.pdbx_description
1 polymer ?
#
loop_
_entity_poly.entity_id
_entity_poly.type
_entity_poly.pdbx_seq_one_letter_code
_entity_poly.pdbx_strand_id
1 'polypeptide(L)'
;MRALAISISISCVALSGCGLEAIDDGGDGGDQVPAEVQAAFDQSCALPGCHAGGVGPDLTAGGSAQILSTNGTTGEPFVVLGDVDGSYLAQKILGGPGIQGGTMPPGASNTTTAANTALIIGWIAGVEFGSGGGTDTGSSDTGTDPMCFIDAAPAMPTFDADVWPILEGRCALSGCHLSLAPLMPDSAGAYANLVGVQSPLAMIPQVDPGTPDGSYMWHKLSGTQTLAGGGGGTMPSGGALCVGEFQTIYSWILAGAPQ
;
A
#
# COMPACT_ATOMS: atom_id res chain seq x y z
N MET A 1 14.10 36.82 -71.74
CA MET A 1 14.37 35.55 -71.03
C MET A 1 15.85 35.26 -71.13
N ARG A 2 16.62 35.61 -70.09
CA ARG A 2 18.03 35.25 -69.94
C ARG A 2 18.25 34.97 -68.45
N ALA A 3 18.63 33.74 -68.16
CA ALA A 3 18.85 33.20 -66.83
C ALA A 3 20.13 33.77 -66.21
N LEU A 4 20.08 34.06 -64.90
CA LEU A 4 21.26 34.22 -64.06
C LEU A 4 21.09 33.28 -62.87
N ALA A 5 21.84 32.18 -62.88
CA ALA A 5 21.93 31.23 -61.78
C ALA A 5 22.88 31.80 -60.72
N ILE A 6 22.37 32.04 -59.51
CA ILE A 6 23.17 32.42 -58.35
C ILE A 6 23.43 31.14 -57.56
N SER A 7 24.67 30.64 -57.64
CA SER A 7 25.17 29.57 -56.79
C SER A 7 25.32 30.09 -55.36
N ILE A 8 24.49 29.57 -54.45
CA ILE A 8 24.66 29.76 -53.01
C ILE A 8 25.44 28.56 -52.49
N SER A 9 26.74 28.79 -52.23
CA SER A 9 27.59 27.85 -51.50
C SER A 9 27.16 27.83 -50.03
N ILE A 10 26.46 26.78 -49.63
CA ILE A 10 26.15 26.51 -48.22
C ILE A 10 27.44 25.99 -47.56
N SER A 11 28.12 26.86 -46.82
CA SER A 11 29.16 26.46 -45.87
C SER A 11 28.54 25.56 -44.80
N CYS A 12 28.91 24.29 -44.80
CA CYS A 12 28.75 23.42 -43.65
C CYS A 12 29.59 23.98 -42.49
N VAL A 13 28.96 24.73 -41.60
CA VAL A 13 29.48 24.96 -40.26
C VAL A 13 29.29 23.65 -39.49
N ALA A 14 30.37 22.88 -39.38
CA ALA A 14 30.44 21.77 -38.45
C ALA A 14 30.41 22.35 -37.02
N LEU A 15 29.22 22.40 -36.43
CA LEU A 15 29.09 22.55 -34.99
C LEU A 15 29.65 21.26 -34.38
N SER A 16 30.78 21.40 -33.70
CA SER A 16 31.35 20.40 -32.81
C SER A 16 30.28 20.06 -31.76
N GLY A 17 29.51 19.00 -32.01
CA GLY A 17 28.64 18.40 -31.01
C GLY A 17 29.51 17.91 -29.87
N CYS A 18 29.50 18.63 -28.75
CA CYS A 18 29.78 18.00 -27.47
C CYS A 18 28.81 16.83 -27.36
N GLY A 19 29.33 15.63 -27.13
CA GLY A 19 28.53 14.42 -27.00
C GLY A 19 27.42 14.62 -25.98
N LEU A 20 26.18 14.66 -26.47
CA LEU A 20 25.06 14.15 -25.71
C LEU A 20 25.09 12.64 -25.94
N GLU A 21 25.87 11.97 -25.11
CA GLU A 21 25.53 10.61 -24.70
C GLU A 21 24.10 10.70 -24.16
N ALA A 22 23.24 9.77 -24.56
CA ALA A 22 21.95 9.63 -23.92
C ALA A 22 22.21 9.52 -22.42
N ILE A 23 21.67 10.47 -21.65
CA ILE A 23 21.44 10.22 -20.24
C ILE A 23 20.48 9.03 -20.29
N ASP A 24 21.00 7.87 -19.91
CA ASP A 24 20.20 6.76 -19.46
C ASP A 24 19.41 7.32 -18.28
N ASP A 25 18.22 7.86 -18.58
CA ASP A 25 17.20 8.12 -17.60
C ASP A 25 16.83 6.73 -17.08
N GLY A 26 17.60 6.29 -16.08
CA GLY A 26 17.29 5.13 -15.26
C GLY A 26 15.90 5.35 -14.69
N GLY A 27 14.91 4.87 -15.42
CA GLY A 27 13.54 4.69 -14.96
C GLY A 27 13.54 3.52 -13.99
N ASP A 28 14.05 3.76 -12.80
CA ASP A 28 13.92 2.86 -11.67
C ASP A 28 12.63 3.24 -10.92
N GLY A 29 11.70 2.29 -10.83
CA GLY A 29 10.56 2.39 -9.90
C GLY A 29 9.13 2.33 -10.48
N GLY A 30 8.90 2.03 -11.76
CA GLY A 30 7.55 1.93 -12.33
C GLY A 30 6.94 0.52 -12.41
N ASP A 31 7.78 -0.51 -12.65
CA ASP A 31 7.32 -1.83 -13.09
C ASP A 31 7.81 -2.98 -12.19
N GLN A 32 8.17 -2.70 -10.94
CA GLN A 32 8.73 -3.70 -10.04
C GLN A 32 7.99 -3.78 -8.70
N VAL A 33 7.87 -5.00 -8.19
CA VAL A 33 7.41 -5.28 -6.83
C VAL A 33 8.47 -4.75 -5.86
N PRO A 34 8.14 -3.85 -4.90
CA PRO A 34 9.10 -3.33 -3.92
C PRO A 34 9.79 -4.45 -3.13
N ALA A 35 11.02 -4.21 -2.67
CA ALA A 35 11.83 -5.23 -1.99
C ALA A 35 11.14 -5.78 -0.72
N GLU A 36 10.47 -4.92 0.04
CA GLU A 36 9.71 -5.30 1.23
C GLU A 36 8.49 -6.15 0.88
N VAL A 37 7.81 -5.82 -0.23
CA VAL A 37 6.68 -6.60 -0.75
C VAL A 37 7.16 -7.96 -1.25
N GLN A 38 8.31 -7.99 -1.91
CA GLN A 38 8.92 -9.23 -2.35
C GLN A 38 9.31 -10.11 -1.15
N ALA A 39 9.90 -9.53 -0.11
CA ALA A 39 10.20 -10.27 1.13
C ALA A 39 8.93 -10.83 1.79
N ALA A 40 7.83 -10.08 1.77
CA ALA A 40 6.53 -10.57 2.25
C ALA A 40 5.99 -11.73 1.41
N PHE A 41 6.14 -11.67 0.07
CA PHE A 41 5.82 -12.81 -0.79
C PHE A 41 6.69 -14.02 -0.49
N ASP A 42 7.99 -13.86 -0.35
CA ASP A 42 8.91 -14.98 -0.10
C ASP A 42 8.61 -15.70 1.23
N GLN A 43 8.23 -14.94 2.25
CA GLN A 43 7.94 -15.48 3.59
C GLN A 43 6.57 -16.16 3.69
N SER A 44 5.57 -15.68 2.96
CA SER A 44 4.17 -16.09 3.17
C SER A 44 3.49 -16.77 1.98
N CYS A 45 4.01 -16.61 0.76
CA CYS A 45 3.31 -16.98 -0.48
C CYS A 45 4.17 -17.84 -1.42
N ALA A 46 5.42 -17.43 -1.68
CA ALA A 46 6.36 -18.11 -2.58
C ALA A 46 7.10 -19.26 -1.88
N LEU A 47 6.34 -20.08 -1.15
CA LEU A 47 6.84 -21.27 -0.48
C LEU A 47 6.83 -22.47 -1.45
N PRO A 48 7.73 -23.45 -1.28
CA PRO A 48 7.71 -24.69 -2.07
C PRO A 48 6.33 -25.35 -2.05
N GLY A 49 5.78 -25.63 -3.23
CA GLY A 49 4.44 -26.21 -3.39
C GLY A 49 3.28 -25.21 -3.33
N CYS A 50 3.56 -23.94 -3.07
CA CYS A 50 2.62 -22.83 -3.20
C CYS A 50 3.01 -22.01 -4.44
N HIS A 51 3.26 -20.70 -4.30
CA HIS A 51 3.51 -19.78 -5.40
C HIS A 51 4.99 -19.64 -5.79
N ALA A 52 5.75 -20.74 -5.68
CA ALA A 52 7.18 -20.80 -6.02
C ALA A 52 7.44 -21.43 -7.41
N GLY A 53 6.71 -20.98 -8.44
CA GLY A 53 6.83 -21.51 -9.82
C GLY A 53 6.04 -22.80 -10.11
N GLY A 54 5.53 -23.48 -9.08
CA GLY A 54 4.73 -24.71 -9.23
C GLY A 54 3.22 -24.50 -9.33
N VAL A 55 2.71 -23.42 -8.73
CA VAL A 55 1.31 -22.99 -8.77
C VAL A 55 1.28 -21.51 -9.16
N GLY A 56 0.50 -21.15 -10.17
CA GLY A 56 0.38 -19.77 -10.62
C GLY A 56 -0.44 -18.89 -9.66
N PRO A 57 -0.13 -17.59 -9.55
CA PRO A 57 1.03 -16.90 -10.14
C PRO A 57 2.34 -17.30 -9.43
N ASP A 58 3.48 -17.16 -10.11
CA ASP A 58 4.80 -17.29 -9.46
C ASP A 58 5.16 -15.96 -8.77
N LEU A 59 5.27 -16.01 -7.45
CA LEU A 59 5.50 -14.88 -6.56
C LEU A 59 6.95 -14.81 -6.06
N THR A 60 7.85 -15.64 -6.59
CA THR A 60 9.28 -15.53 -6.29
C THR A 60 9.86 -14.24 -6.85
N ALA A 61 11.02 -13.80 -6.34
CA ALA A 61 11.69 -12.60 -6.84
C ALA A 61 11.98 -12.60 -8.35
N GLY A 62 12.11 -13.78 -8.97
CA GLY A 62 12.31 -13.91 -10.42
C GLY A 62 11.01 -13.90 -11.24
N GLY A 63 9.85 -14.09 -10.61
CA GLY A 63 8.56 -14.25 -11.29
C GLY A 63 7.53 -13.17 -10.94
N SER A 64 7.59 -12.56 -9.76
CA SER A 64 6.52 -11.73 -9.21
C SER A 64 6.14 -10.54 -10.09
N ALA A 65 7.08 -9.95 -10.84
CA ALA A 65 6.82 -8.83 -11.75
C ALA A 65 5.69 -9.11 -12.77
N GLN A 66 5.45 -10.38 -13.12
CA GLN A 66 4.38 -10.74 -14.05
C GLN A 66 2.98 -10.37 -13.54
N ILE A 67 2.77 -10.30 -12.22
CA ILE A 67 1.45 -10.00 -11.65
C ILE A 67 0.99 -8.56 -11.93
N LEU A 68 1.92 -7.68 -12.33
CA LEU A 68 1.62 -6.30 -12.73
C LEU A 68 1.04 -6.19 -14.14
N SER A 69 1.16 -7.24 -14.95
CA SER A 69 0.76 -7.22 -16.37
C SER A 69 -0.08 -8.43 -16.78
N THR A 70 -0.48 -9.28 -15.83
CA THR A 70 -1.25 -10.50 -16.08
C THR A 70 -2.52 -10.55 -15.26
N ASN A 71 -3.46 -11.38 -15.72
CA ASN A 71 -4.77 -11.53 -15.11
C ASN A 71 -4.82 -12.78 -14.23
N GLY A 72 -5.61 -12.69 -13.16
CA GLY A 72 -6.00 -13.80 -12.31
C GLY A 72 -6.83 -14.84 -13.04
N THR A 73 -7.10 -15.94 -12.34
CA THR A 73 -7.81 -17.10 -12.92
C THR A 73 -9.25 -16.81 -13.33
N THR A 74 -9.81 -15.70 -12.87
CA THR A 74 -11.16 -15.23 -13.20
C THR A 74 -11.19 -14.20 -14.32
N GLY A 75 -10.03 -13.79 -14.85
CA GLY A 75 -9.90 -12.84 -15.94
C GLY A 75 -9.68 -11.39 -15.52
N GLU A 76 -9.82 -11.05 -14.24
CA GLU A 76 -9.46 -9.72 -13.71
C GLU A 76 -7.94 -9.57 -13.56
N PRO A 77 -7.36 -8.36 -13.64
CA PRO A 77 -5.93 -8.14 -13.38
C PRO A 77 -5.51 -8.67 -12.00
N PHE A 78 -4.30 -9.23 -11.87
CA PHE A 78 -3.79 -9.62 -10.55
C PHE A 78 -3.61 -8.41 -9.64
N VAL A 79 -3.02 -7.33 -10.16
CA VAL A 79 -2.77 -6.09 -9.44
C VAL A 79 -3.18 -4.90 -10.30
N VAL A 80 -3.96 -4.01 -9.71
CA VAL A 80 -4.24 -2.65 -10.15
C VAL A 80 -3.85 -1.73 -9.00
N LEU A 81 -2.71 -1.04 -9.13
CA LEU A 81 -2.22 -0.17 -8.06
C LEU A 81 -3.21 0.97 -7.79
N GLY A 82 -3.49 1.20 -6.51
CA GLY A 82 -4.50 2.14 -6.04
C GLY A 82 -5.94 1.61 -6.09
N ASP A 83 -6.17 0.39 -6.59
CA ASP A 83 -7.50 -0.23 -6.68
C ASP A 83 -7.48 -1.65 -6.11
N VAL A 84 -7.67 -1.74 -4.79
CA VAL A 84 -7.72 -3.01 -4.06
C VAL A 84 -8.94 -3.84 -4.44
N ASP A 85 -10.08 -3.19 -4.70
CA ASP A 85 -11.33 -3.85 -5.12
C ASP A 85 -11.18 -4.47 -6.52
N GLY A 86 -10.51 -3.78 -7.45
CA GLY A 86 -10.21 -4.25 -8.80
C GLY A 86 -9.03 -5.23 -8.92
N SER A 87 -8.29 -5.46 -7.84
CA SER A 87 -7.10 -6.33 -7.83
C SER A 87 -7.42 -7.75 -7.38
N TYR A 88 -7.33 -8.74 -8.28
CA TYR A 88 -7.63 -10.14 -7.93
C TYR A 88 -6.76 -10.67 -6.79
N LEU A 89 -5.48 -10.29 -6.74
CA LEU A 89 -4.57 -10.70 -5.67
C LEU A 89 -5.05 -10.20 -4.30
N ALA A 90 -5.49 -8.94 -4.22
CA ALA A 90 -6.03 -8.38 -2.99
C ALA A 90 -7.34 -9.08 -2.57
N GLN A 91 -8.24 -9.32 -3.52
CA GLN A 91 -9.48 -10.05 -3.23
C GLN A 91 -9.20 -11.47 -2.72
N LYS A 92 -8.19 -12.16 -3.26
CA LYS A 92 -7.75 -13.49 -2.79
C LYS A 92 -7.21 -13.46 -1.36
N ILE A 93 -6.57 -12.38 -0.95
CA ILE A 93 -6.08 -12.20 0.41
C ILE A 93 -7.22 -11.87 1.38
N LEU A 94 -8.08 -10.92 1.01
CA LEU A 94 -9.15 -10.39 1.86
C LEU A 94 -10.43 -11.24 1.89
N GLY A 95 -10.52 -12.29 1.06
CA GLY A 95 -11.75 -13.09 0.96
C GLY A 95 -12.90 -12.38 0.27
N GLY A 96 -12.57 -11.47 -0.64
CA GLY A 96 -13.54 -10.65 -1.35
C GLY A 96 -14.36 -11.40 -2.40
N PRO A 97 -15.36 -10.73 -3.00
CA PRO A 97 -16.23 -11.33 -4.01
C PRO A 97 -15.46 -11.78 -5.25
N GLY A 98 -15.93 -12.85 -5.88
CA GLY A 98 -15.40 -13.32 -7.16
C GLY A 98 -14.12 -14.16 -7.08
N ILE A 99 -13.58 -14.42 -5.88
CA ILE A 99 -12.44 -15.34 -5.74
C ILE A 99 -12.82 -16.79 -6.07
N GLN A 100 -11.86 -17.54 -6.62
CA GLN A 100 -11.99 -18.98 -6.82
C GLN A 100 -11.19 -19.74 -5.75
N GLY A 101 -11.79 -20.77 -5.14
CA GLY A 101 -11.18 -21.49 -4.02
C GLY A 101 -11.23 -20.71 -2.71
N GLY A 102 -10.36 -21.05 -1.76
CA GLY A 102 -10.25 -20.35 -0.48
C GLY A 102 -9.40 -19.06 -0.55
N THR A 103 -9.35 -18.35 0.57
CA THR A 103 -8.44 -17.23 0.79
C THR A 103 -6.99 -17.70 0.81
N MET A 104 -6.08 -16.82 0.44
CA MET A 104 -4.64 -17.08 0.41
C MET A 104 -3.89 -15.99 1.19
N PRO A 105 -2.82 -16.33 1.92
CA PRO A 105 -2.32 -17.68 2.14
C PRO A 105 -3.26 -18.49 3.08
N PRO A 106 -3.29 -19.83 2.94
CA PRO A 106 -4.13 -20.66 3.77
C PRO A 106 -3.62 -20.60 5.22
N GLY A 107 -4.48 -20.21 6.16
CA GLY A 107 -4.09 -20.09 7.57
C GLY A 107 -3.33 -18.80 7.92
N ALA A 108 -3.73 -17.66 7.33
CA ALA A 108 -3.25 -16.31 7.67
C ALA A 108 -3.41 -15.88 9.16
N SER A 109 -3.72 -16.82 10.05
CA SER A 109 -3.95 -16.62 11.48
C SER A 109 -2.66 -16.49 12.31
N ASN A 110 -1.47 -16.67 11.73
CA ASN A 110 -0.22 -16.35 12.42
C ASN A 110 0.18 -14.88 12.15
N THR A 111 0.76 -14.23 13.15
CA THR A 111 1.03 -12.77 13.14
C THR A 111 1.97 -12.34 12.03
N THR A 112 2.97 -13.16 11.67
CA THR A 112 3.90 -12.87 10.57
C THR A 112 3.19 -12.87 9.23
N THR A 113 2.40 -13.90 8.96
CA THR A 113 1.62 -13.99 7.72
C THR A 113 0.63 -12.84 7.60
N ALA A 114 -0.03 -12.48 8.70
CA ALA A 114 -0.97 -11.39 8.75
C ALA A 114 -0.29 -10.02 8.46
N ALA A 115 0.87 -9.75 9.06
CA ALA A 115 1.65 -8.54 8.80
C ALA A 115 2.15 -8.46 7.34
N ASN A 116 2.55 -9.60 6.77
CA ASN A 116 2.97 -9.70 5.36
C ASN A 116 1.79 -9.48 4.41
N THR A 117 0.60 -10.01 4.71
CA THR A 117 -0.59 -9.73 3.91
C THR A 117 -1.00 -8.26 3.99
N ALA A 118 -0.90 -7.63 5.17
CA ALA A 118 -1.16 -6.20 5.30
C ALA A 118 -0.19 -5.35 4.46
N LEU A 119 1.09 -5.73 4.41
CA LEU A 119 2.09 -5.07 3.57
C LEU A 119 1.74 -5.17 2.08
N ILE A 120 1.39 -6.37 1.61
CA ILE A 120 1.00 -6.60 0.20
C ILE A 120 -0.29 -5.82 -0.13
N ILE A 121 -1.28 -5.81 0.76
CA ILE A 121 -2.51 -5.03 0.57
C ILE A 121 -2.23 -3.53 0.56
N GLY A 122 -1.36 -3.04 1.44
CA GLY A 122 -0.95 -1.64 1.47
C GLY A 122 -0.32 -1.22 0.13
N TRP A 123 0.60 -2.03 -0.40
CA TRP A 123 1.19 -1.81 -1.72
C TRP A 123 0.15 -1.73 -2.82
N ILE A 124 -0.78 -2.69 -2.88
CA ILE A 124 -1.86 -2.66 -3.87
C ILE A 124 -2.76 -1.42 -3.66
N ALA A 125 -2.97 -0.99 -2.42
CA ALA A 125 -3.72 0.21 -2.09
C ALA A 125 -3.01 1.53 -2.47
N GLY A 126 -1.75 1.47 -2.93
CA GLY A 126 -0.95 2.64 -3.25
C GLY A 126 -0.28 3.30 -2.04
N VAL A 127 -0.06 2.54 -0.97
CA VAL A 127 0.83 2.96 0.12
C VAL A 127 2.24 3.12 -0.42
N GLU A 128 2.84 4.28 -0.18
CA GLU A 128 4.20 4.59 -0.58
C GLU A 128 5.18 3.76 0.26
N PHE A 129 6.04 3.01 -0.43
CA PHE A 129 7.18 2.33 0.17
C PHE A 129 8.35 3.29 0.06
N GLY A 130 8.92 3.70 1.20
CA GLY A 130 10.14 4.51 1.18
C GLY A 130 11.20 3.76 0.38
N SER A 131 11.79 4.40 -0.63
CA SER A 131 12.88 3.81 -1.41
C SER A 131 13.97 3.33 -0.45
N GLY A 132 14.03 2.03 -0.22
CA GLY A 132 14.97 1.39 0.68
C GLY A 132 16.40 1.74 0.27
N GLY A 133 17.07 2.52 1.12
CA GLY A 133 18.41 3.01 0.83
C GLY A 133 19.19 3.41 2.07
N GLY A 134 19.27 2.56 3.11
CA GLY A 134 20.29 2.73 4.14
C GLY A 134 19.93 2.18 5.52
N THR A 135 20.74 1.26 6.02
CA THR A 135 20.84 0.98 7.45
C THR A 135 21.51 2.17 8.14
N ASP A 136 20.74 3.18 8.55
CA ASP A 136 21.25 4.23 9.43
C ASP A 136 20.83 3.96 10.87
N THR A 137 21.69 3.21 11.57
CA THR A 137 21.74 3.26 13.03
C THR A 137 22.24 4.64 13.46
N GLY A 138 21.30 5.56 13.64
CA GLY A 138 21.50 6.83 14.32
C GLY A 138 21.79 8.00 13.40
N SER A 139 20.75 8.70 12.97
CA SER A 139 20.84 10.13 12.70
C SER A 139 19.47 10.78 12.88
N SER A 140 19.42 11.86 13.65
CA SER A 140 18.29 12.77 13.68
C SER A 140 18.22 13.45 12.32
N ASP A 141 17.48 12.87 11.38
CA ASP A 141 17.30 13.47 10.07
C ASP A 141 16.15 14.47 10.10
N THR A 142 16.44 15.72 9.72
CA THR A 142 15.44 16.75 9.41
C THR A 142 15.16 16.77 7.91
N GLY A 143 15.17 15.60 7.28
CA GLY A 143 14.89 15.41 5.87
C GLY A 143 13.41 15.64 5.58
N THR A 144 13.14 16.39 4.51
CA THR A 144 11.80 16.69 3.97
C THR A 144 11.16 15.49 3.27
N ASP A 145 11.35 14.27 3.80
CA ASP A 145 10.50 13.13 3.48
C ASP A 145 9.12 13.43 4.12
N PRO A 146 7.96 13.14 3.48
CA PRO A 146 6.68 13.23 4.18
C PRO A 146 6.70 12.32 5.42
N MET A 147 7.07 12.94 6.55
CA MET A 147 7.36 12.34 7.84
C MET A 147 6.44 11.17 8.16
N CYS A 148 6.91 9.94 7.95
CA CYS A 148 6.28 8.78 8.53
C CYS A 148 6.40 8.90 10.05
N PHE A 149 5.30 8.74 10.78
CA PHE A 149 5.35 8.78 12.24
C PHE A 149 5.98 7.51 12.79
N ILE A 150 5.82 6.40 12.06
CA ILE A 150 6.34 5.07 12.38
C ILE A 150 6.85 4.43 11.10
N ASP A 151 8.15 4.14 11.06
CA ASP A 151 8.80 3.50 9.91
C ASP A 151 8.54 1.99 9.84
N ALA A 152 8.36 1.34 10.99
CA ALA A 152 8.11 -0.09 11.08
C ALA A 152 7.14 -0.43 12.21
N ALA A 153 6.23 -1.38 11.95
CA ALA A 153 5.24 -1.78 12.94
C ALA A 153 5.87 -2.42 14.20
N PRO A 154 5.52 -1.96 15.41
CA PRO A 154 5.91 -2.61 16.65
C PRO A 154 5.39 -4.04 16.75
N ALA A 155 6.11 -4.92 17.47
CA ALA A 155 5.70 -6.31 17.65
C ALA A 155 4.40 -6.48 18.45
N MET A 156 4.12 -5.55 19.37
CA MET A 156 2.94 -5.54 20.24
C MET A 156 2.39 -4.11 20.31
N PRO A 157 1.74 -3.62 19.23
CA PRO A 157 1.28 -2.24 19.18
C PRO A 157 0.09 -2.02 20.12
N THR A 158 0.06 -0.85 20.74
CA THR A 158 -1.01 -0.35 21.62
C THR A 158 -1.64 0.89 21.03
N PHE A 159 -2.87 1.21 21.42
CA PHE A 159 -3.55 2.37 20.86
C PHE A 159 -2.85 3.66 21.25
N ASP A 160 -2.60 3.87 22.55
CA ASP A 160 -2.11 5.15 23.04
C ASP A 160 -0.68 5.45 22.57
N ALA A 161 0.20 4.43 22.47
CA ALA A 161 1.61 4.64 22.11
C ALA A 161 1.86 4.62 20.60
N ASP A 162 1.14 3.78 19.85
CA ASP A 162 1.52 3.45 18.47
C ASP A 162 0.46 3.87 17.45
N VAL A 163 -0.83 3.71 17.75
CA VAL A 163 -1.91 4.04 16.79
C VAL A 163 -2.35 5.49 16.89
N TRP A 164 -2.48 6.03 18.09
CA TRP A 164 -2.95 7.40 18.31
C TRP A 164 -2.07 8.44 17.60
N PRO A 165 -0.72 8.40 17.67
CA PRO A 165 0.10 9.37 16.93
C PRO A 165 -0.17 9.37 15.41
N ILE A 166 -0.45 8.20 14.82
CA ILE A 166 -0.84 8.08 13.41
C ILE A 166 -2.19 8.77 13.17
N LEU A 167 -3.20 8.44 13.98
CA LEU A 167 -4.55 8.99 13.83
C LEU A 167 -4.57 10.49 14.11
N GLU A 168 -3.83 10.96 15.09
CA GLU A 168 -3.70 12.39 15.42
C GLU A 168 -3.09 13.17 14.25
N GLY A 169 -1.99 12.66 13.70
CA GLY A 169 -1.26 13.33 12.61
C GLY A 169 -1.98 13.29 11.25
N ARG A 170 -2.81 12.27 11.00
CA ARG A 170 -3.38 12.01 9.65
C ARG A 170 -4.89 12.06 9.56
N CYS A 171 -5.60 11.87 10.67
CA CYS A 171 -7.06 11.68 10.66
C CYS A 171 -7.79 12.72 11.52
N ALA A 172 -7.29 12.98 12.74
CA ALA A 172 -7.85 13.94 13.70
C ALA A 172 -7.53 15.40 13.34
N LEU A 173 -7.64 15.73 12.06
CA LEU A 173 -7.44 17.07 11.54
C LEU A 173 -8.76 17.84 11.54
N SER A 174 -8.66 19.17 11.70
CA SER A 174 -9.83 20.06 11.60
C SER A 174 -10.49 19.94 10.23
N GLY A 175 -11.80 19.67 10.21
CA GLY A 175 -12.55 19.41 8.98
C GLY A 175 -12.50 17.96 8.48
N CYS A 176 -11.71 17.11 9.14
CA CYS A 176 -11.70 15.65 8.99
C CYS A 176 -12.31 15.03 10.26
N HIS A 177 -11.57 14.26 11.06
CA HIS A 177 -12.11 13.53 12.21
C HIS A 177 -12.00 14.26 13.56
N LEU A 178 -11.46 15.48 13.59
CA LEU A 178 -11.51 16.30 14.81
C LEU A 178 -12.92 16.84 15.11
N SER A 179 -13.78 16.94 14.09
CA SER A 179 -15.13 17.49 14.21
C SER A 179 -16.21 16.67 13.49
N LEU A 180 -15.85 15.63 12.73
CA LEU A 180 -16.77 14.72 12.06
C LEU A 180 -16.68 13.32 12.65
N ALA A 181 -17.75 12.54 12.53
CA ALA A 181 -17.79 11.17 13.01
C ALA A 181 -16.95 10.21 12.12
N PRO A 182 -16.25 9.20 12.69
CA PRO A 182 -16.01 9.03 14.13
C PRO A 182 -15.14 10.18 14.67
N LEU A 183 -15.56 10.75 15.81
CA LEU A 183 -14.91 11.90 16.42
C LEU A 183 -13.64 11.45 17.15
N MET A 184 -12.54 12.15 16.93
CA MET A 184 -11.23 11.85 17.53
C MET A 184 -10.70 13.09 18.27
N PRO A 185 -11.23 13.41 19.46
CA PRO A 185 -10.89 14.64 20.17
C PRO A 185 -9.54 14.56 20.91
N ASP A 186 -9.19 13.39 21.41
CA ASP A 186 -7.96 13.02 22.09
C ASP A 186 -7.82 11.49 22.04
N SER A 187 -6.70 10.93 22.53
CA SER A 187 -6.46 9.48 22.49
C SER A 187 -7.58 8.67 23.15
N ALA A 188 -7.94 9.02 24.39
CA ALA A 188 -8.94 8.28 25.15
C ALA A 188 -10.33 8.33 24.50
N GLY A 189 -10.73 9.50 23.99
CA GLY A 189 -11.99 9.71 23.29
C GLY A 189 -12.01 9.01 21.93
N ALA A 190 -10.92 9.04 21.18
CA ALA A 190 -10.81 8.34 19.91
C ALA A 190 -10.93 6.83 20.09
N TYR A 191 -10.21 6.25 21.06
CA TYR A 191 -10.32 4.83 21.40
C TYR A 191 -11.78 4.46 21.73
N ALA A 192 -12.41 5.22 22.61
CA ALA A 192 -13.80 4.99 23.02
C ALA A 192 -14.83 5.14 21.88
N ASN A 193 -14.51 5.90 20.83
CA ASN A 193 -15.37 6.11 19.67
C ASN A 193 -15.11 5.11 18.53
N LEU A 194 -14.01 4.35 18.58
CA LEU A 194 -13.59 3.43 17.53
C LEU A 194 -13.77 1.96 17.95
N VAL A 195 -13.27 1.58 19.12
CA VAL A 195 -13.15 0.16 19.49
C VAL A 195 -14.49 -0.40 19.96
N GLY A 196 -15.00 -1.40 19.23
CA GLY A 196 -16.29 -2.05 19.50
C GLY A 196 -17.51 -1.17 19.19
N VAL A 197 -17.32 0.00 18.57
CA VAL A 197 -18.39 0.94 18.26
C VAL A 197 -18.93 0.69 16.86
N GLN A 198 -20.24 0.51 16.71
CA GLN A 198 -20.87 0.32 15.41
C GLN A 198 -20.57 1.49 14.46
N SER A 199 -20.15 1.20 13.23
CA SER A 199 -20.01 2.25 12.21
C SER A 199 -21.39 2.79 11.81
N PRO A 200 -21.60 4.12 11.77
CA PRO A 200 -22.82 4.69 11.24
C PRO A 200 -22.91 4.59 9.70
N LEU A 201 -21.81 4.19 9.05
CA LEU A 201 -21.69 4.14 7.60
C LEU A 201 -21.56 2.72 7.06
N ALA A 202 -21.52 1.69 7.92
CA ALA A 202 -21.36 0.30 7.51
C ALA A 202 -22.08 -0.65 8.47
N MET A 203 -22.22 -1.91 8.06
CA MET A 203 -22.89 -2.94 8.87
C MET A 203 -21.97 -3.59 9.92
N ILE A 204 -20.73 -3.13 10.04
CA ILE A 204 -19.70 -3.64 10.95
C ILE A 204 -19.17 -2.54 11.88
N PRO A 205 -18.52 -2.87 13.01
CA PRO A 205 -17.89 -1.88 13.90
C PRO A 205 -16.83 -1.03 13.19
N GLN A 206 -16.53 0.15 13.74
CA GLN A 206 -15.38 0.96 13.32
C GLN A 206 -14.09 0.15 13.49
N VAL A 207 -13.89 -0.42 14.68
CA VAL A 207 -12.87 -1.42 14.96
C VAL A 207 -13.51 -2.59 15.69
N ASP A 208 -13.36 -3.79 15.13
CA ASP A 208 -13.72 -5.06 15.74
C ASP A 208 -12.44 -5.77 16.23
N PRO A 209 -12.19 -5.82 17.56
CA PRO A 209 -10.98 -6.38 18.13
C PRO A 209 -10.69 -7.80 17.65
N GLY A 210 -9.50 -8.01 17.11
CA GLY A 210 -9.01 -9.30 16.61
C GLY A 210 -9.39 -9.58 15.16
N THR A 211 -10.21 -8.75 14.52
CA THR A 211 -10.70 -8.98 13.16
C THR A 211 -10.55 -7.72 12.29
N PRO A 212 -9.41 -7.56 11.59
CA PRO A 212 -9.23 -6.49 10.60
C PRO A 212 -10.32 -6.49 9.53
N ASP A 213 -10.70 -7.65 9.00
CA ASP A 213 -11.79 -7.80 8.01
C ASP A 213 -13.19 -7.53 8.60
N GLY A 214 -13.31 -7.49 9.93
CA GLY A 214 -14.52 -7.08 10.65
C GLY A 214 -14.53 -5.58 11.00
N SER A 215 -13.48 -4.85 10.66
CA SER A 215 -13.26 -3.46 11.08
C SER A 215 -13.44 -2.48 9.94
N TYR A 216 -14.46 -1.62 10.01
CA TYR A 216 -14.72 -0.64 8.96
C TYR A 216 -13.57 0.35 8.75
N MET A 217 -12.85 0.70 9.82
CA MET A 217 -11.65 1.54 9.73
C MET A 217 -10.61 0.90 8.81
N TRP A 218 -10.36 -0.41 8.94
CA TRP A 218 -9.44 -1.12 8.07
C TRP A 218 -9.89 -1.09 6.60
N HIS A 219 -11.19 -1.29 6.35
CA HIS A 219 -11.72 -1.18 5.00
C HIS A 219 -11.58 0.23 4.41
N LYS A 220 -11.72 1.29 5.23
CA LYS A 220 -11.49 2.67 4.77
C LYS A 220 -10.03 2.94 4.44
N LEU A 221 -9.09 2.33 5.17
CA LEU A 221 -7.65 2.47 4.90
C LEU A 221 -7.21 1.65 3.68
N SER A 222 -7.74 0.43 3.53
CA SER A 222 -7.40 -0.48 2.44
C SER A 222 -8.21 -0.25 1.16
N GLY A 223 -9.14 0.72 1.15
CA GLY A 223 -9.94 1.04 -0.05
C GLY A 223 -11.03 0.02 -0.37
N THR A 224 -11.41 -0.82 0.59
CA THR A 224 -12.39 -1.93 0.42
C THR A 224 -13.70 -1.67 1.15
N GLN A 225 -13.99 -0.41 1.51
CA GLN A 225 -15.20 0.00 2.23
C GLN A 225 -16.51 -0.43 1.59
N THR A 226 -16.53 -0.64 0.27
CA THR A 226 -17.72 -1.08 -0.44
C THR A 226 -18.07 -2.54 -0.08
N LEU A 227 -17.07 -3.37 0.19
CA LEU A 227 -17.23 -4.77 0.62
C LEU A 227 -17.89 -4.87 2.00
N ALA A 228 -17.62 -3.89 2.87
CA ALA A 228 -18.24 -3.76 4.19
C ALA A 228 -19.67 -3.15 4.16
N GLY A 229 -20.22 -2.91 2.96
CA GLY A 229 -21.50 -2.23 2.79
C GLY A 229 -21.45 -0.73 3.10
N GLY A 230 -20.25 -0.16 3.15
CA GLY A 230 -20.03 1.27 3.37
C GLY A 230 -19.85 2.07 2.08
N GLY A 231 -19.31 3.28 2.21
CA GLY A 231 -19.24 4.23 1.10
C GLY A 231 -18.17 5.30 1.22
N GLY A 232 -18.14 6.16 0.18
CA GLY A 232 -17.06 7.12 -0.04
C GLY A 232 -15.79 6.47 -0.60
N GLY A 233 -14.72 7.26 -0.71
CA GLY A 233 -13.40 6.77 -1.13
C GLY A 233 -12.55 6.24 0.03
N THR A 234 -11.38 5.72 -0.31
CA THR A 234 -10.30 5.38 0.63
C THR A 234 -9.90 6.60 1.47
N MET A 235 -9.52 6.36 2.72
CA MET A 235 -9.02 7.37 3.65
C MET A 235 -7.56 7.06 4.04
N PRO A 236 -6.74 8.09 4.31
CA PRO A 236 -7.09 9.52 4.30
C PRO A 236 -7.27 10.08 2.88
N SER A 237 -8.14 11.09 2.74
CA SER A 237 -8.37 11.73 1.44
C SER A 237 -7.16 12.58 1.04
N GLY A 238 -6.49 12.24 -0.07
CA GLY A 238 -5.39 13.04 -0.62
C GLY A 238 -3.98 12.56 -0.27
N GLY A 239 -3.81 11.40 0.36
CA GLY A 239 -2.51 10.76 0.56
C GLY A 239 -2.65 9.38 1.21
N ALA A 240 -1.64 8.52 1.05
CA ALA A 240 -1.60 7.21 1.70
C ALA A 240 -0.94 7.29 3.09
N LEU A 241 -1.19 6.29 3.93
CA LEU A 241 -0.37 6.01 5.11
C LEU A 241 1.01 5.53 4.67
N CYS A 242 2.03 5.68 5.51
CA CYS A 242 3.28 4.95 5.31
C CYS A 242 3.08 3.45 5.62
N VAL A 243 3.95 2.60 5.07
CA VAL A 243 3.90 1.14 5.28
C VAL A 243 3.88 0.78 6.76
N GLY A 244 4.81 1.35 7.55
CA GLY A 244 4.90 1.08 8.98
C GLY A 244 3.63 1.46 9.74
N GLU A 245 2.98 2.55 9.36
CA GLU A 245 1.73 3.02 9.98
C GLU A 245 0.54 2.13 9.61
N PHE A 246 0.41 1.76 8.33
CA PHE A 246 -0.62 0.86 7.83
C PHE A 246 -0.52 -0.51 8.52
N GLN A 247 0.70 -1.04 8.64
CA GLN A 247 0.97 -2.29 9.35
C GLN A 247 0.74 -2.18 10.86
N THR A 248 1.07 -1.04 11.48
CA THR A 248 0.84 -0.80 12.91
C THR A 248 -0.65 -0.88 13.22
N ILE A 249 -1.48 -0.19 12.43
CA ILE A 249 -2.94 -0.22 12.60
C ILE A 249 -3.50 -1.63 12.39
N TYR A 250 -3.08 -2.33 11.33
CA TYR A 250 -3.52 -3.70 11.08
C TYR A 250 -3.16 -4.63 12.24
N SER A 251 -1.90 -4.60 12.68
CA SER A 251 -1.38 -5.48 13.73
C SER A 251 -2.03 -5.18 15.07
N TRP A 252 -2.33 -3.91 15.36
CA TRP A 252 -3.07 -3.51 16.54
C TRP A 252 -4.50 -4.06 16.56
N ILE A 253 -5.26 -3.93 15.45
CA ILE A 253 -6.59 -4.53 15.36
C ILE A 253 -6.50 -6.05 15.57
N LEU A 254 -5.57 -6.71 14.86
CA LEU A 254 -5.38 -8.15 14.94
C LEU A 254 -5.01 -8.64 16.35
N ALA A 255 -4.22 -7.85 17.09
CA ALA A 255 -3.82 -8.16 18.47
C ALA A 255 -4.97 -7.99 19.49
N GLY A 256 -6.18 -7.68 19.05
CA GLY A 256 -7.33 -7.44 19.93
C GLY A 256 -7.50 -5.99 20.33
N ALA A 257 -6.93 -5.06 19.56
CA ALA A 257 -7.02 -3.62 19.78
C ALA A 257 -6.67 -3.18 21.22
N PRO A 258 -5.52 -3.61 21.80
CA PRO A 258 -5.15 -3.22 23.16
C PRO A 258 -4.97 -1.69 23.24
N GLN A 259 -5.45 -1.10 24.34
CA GLN A 259 -5.31 0.34 24.58
C GLN A 259 -3.87 0.70 24.94
#